data_AF-A0A7W7ZF77-F1
#
_entry.id   AF-A0A7W7ZF77-F1
#
_cell.length_a   1.000
_cell.length_b   1.000
_cell.length_c   1.000
_cell.angle_alpha   90.00
_cell.angle_beta   90.00
_cell.angle_gamma   90.00
#
_symmetry.space_group_name_H-M   'P 1'
#
loop_
_entity.id
_entity.type
_entity.pdbx_description
1 polymer ?
#
loop_
_entity_poly.entity_id
_entity_poly.type
_entity_poly.pdbx_seq_one_letter_code
_entity_poly.pdbx_strand_id
1 'polypeptide(L)'
;MRLISLALLIGIATPALPQQPPPGMISPSRPVAKGMAPGMKFKLVHTGTGERVYAIIFSKGDEVISGLTDFARQNHISDAHFTAIGACESALLAWFDIPQKNYRPIPVNEQSEVLAMTGDIADYLGQPIVHAHSVLGRSDGSTRGGHTFELHVNPTLEVFLMADDIPLGKVQDPGGLKLIDPTE
;
A
#
# COMPACT_ATOMS: atom_id res chain seq x y z
N MET A 1 -4.44 -40.08 -53.30
CA MET A 1 -3.68 -39.66 -52.10
C MET A 1 -3.67 -38.13 -52.06
N ARG A 2 -4.57 -37.49 -51.30
CA ARG A 2 -4.59 -36.03 -51.09
C ARG A 2 -4.52 -35.79 -49.58
N LEU A 3 -3.40 -35.23 -49.13
CA LEU A 3 -3.18 -34.83 -47.74
C LEU A 3 -3.90 -33.50 -47.50
N ILE A 4 -4.90 -33.50 -46.61
CA ILE A 4 -5.54 -32.28 -46.11
C ILE A 4 -4.69 -31.81 -44.92
N SER A 5 -3.97 -30.71 -45.09
CA SER A 5 -3.21 -30.08 -44.00
C SER A 5 -4.18 -29.25 -43.15
N LEU A 6 -4.39 -29.68 -41.91
CA LEU A 6 -5.16 -28.97 -40.91
C LEU A 6 -4.24 -27.94 -40.23
N ALA A 7 -4.36 -26.66 -40.61
CA ALA A 7 -3.63 -25.58 -39.95
C ALA A 7 -4.31 -25.27 -38.60
N LEU A 8 -3.64 -25.61 -37.51
CA LEU A 8 -4.06 -25.27 -36.15
C LEU A 8 -3.77 -23.78 -35.91
N LEU A 9 -4.79 -22.93 -35.95
CA LEU A 9 -4.67 -21.55 -35.49
C LEU A 9 -4.57 -21.54 -33.96
N ILE A 10 -3.36 -21.34 -33.45
CA ILE A 10 -3.14 -21.02 -32.04
C ILE A 10 -3.49 -19.54 -31.88
N GLY A 11 -4.69 -19.26 -31.35
CA GLY A 11 -5.09 -17.91 -30.98
C GLY A 11 -4.25 -17.42 -29.82
N ILE A 12 -3.35 -16.47 -30.08
CA ILE A 12 -2.61 -15.77 -29.03
C ILE A 12 -3.60 -14.83 -28.36
N ALA A 13 -4.05 -15.18 -27.15
CA ALA A 13 -4.89 -14.29 -26.36
C ALA A 13 -4.07 -13.03 -26.02
N THR A 14 -4.43 -11.90 -26.62
CA THR A 14 -3.89 -10.60 -26.24
C THR A 14 -4.35 -10.30 -24.81
N PRO A 15 -3.45 -9.98 -23.85
CA PRO A 15 -3.88 -9.59 -22.51
C PRO A 15 -4.76 -8.36 -22.61
N ALA A 16 -5.94 -8.42 -21.99
CA ALA A 16 -6.85 -7.30 -21.94
C ALA A 16 -6.17 -6.11 -21.24
N LEU A 17 -6.29 -4.92 -21.82
CA LEU A 17 -5.84 -3.70 -21.17
C LEU A 17 -6.54 -3.55 -19.81
N PRO A 18 -5.84 -3.07 -18.76
CA PRO A 18 -6.47 -2.80 -17.47
C PRO A 18 -7.70 -1.92 -17.68
N GLN A 19 -8.88 -2.41 -17.27
CA GLN A 19 -10.09 -1.61 -17.34
C GLN A 19 -9.93 -0.38 -16.45
N GLN A 20 -10.19 0.81 -17.00
CA GLN A 20 -10.23 2.02 -16.19
C GLN A 20 -11.29 1.86 -15.09
N PRO A 21 -11.01 2.32 -13.85
CA PRO A 21 -11.98 2.23 -12.78
C PRO A 21 -13.24 3.03 -13.14
N PRO A 22 -14.42 2.63 -12.64
CA PRO A 22 -15.63 3.44 -12.79
C PRO A 22 -15.41 4.88 -12.30
N PRO A 23 -16.12 5.88 -12.86
CA PRO A 23 -15.97 7.27 -12.45
C PRO A 23 -16.08 7.44 -10.93
N GLY A 24 -15.09 8.13 -10.34
CA GLY A 24 -15.05 8.39 -8.89
C GLY A 24 -14.59 7.22 -8.03
N MET A 25 -14.16 6.09 -8.62
CA MET A 25 -13.58 4.97 -7.88
C MET A 25 -12.05 4.92 -8.02
N ILE A 26 -11.39 4.29 -7.07
CA ILE A 26 -9.94 4.10 -7.05
C ILE A 26 -9.59 2.65 -7.42
N SER A 27 -8.66 2.46 -8.36
CA SER A 27 -8.16 1.14 -8.70
C SER A 27 -7.27 0.56 -7.58
N PRO A 28 -7.35 -0.75 -7.28
CA PRO A 28 -6.39 -1.42 -6.38
C PRO A 28 -4.93 -1.29 -6.84
N SER A 29 -4.70 -1.06 -8.13
CA SER A 29 -3.36 -0.91 -8.71
C SER A 29 -2.98 0.55 -8.97
N ARG A 30 -3.63 1.51 -8.29
CA ARG A 30 -3.26 2.92 -8.39
C ARG A 30 -1.77 3.10 -8.03
N PRO A 31 -0.96 3.72 -8.90
CA PRO A 31 0.45 3.97 -8.58
C PRO A 31 0.61 4.91 -7.38
N VAL A 32 1.58 4.60 -6.53
CA VAL A 32 2.03 5.47 -5.44
C VAL A 32 3.02 6.49 -6.00
N ALA A 33 2.79 7.78 -5.71
CA ALA A 33 3.74 8.83 -6.06
C ALA A 33 5.05 8.66 -5.27
N LYS A 34 6.19 9.02 -5.86
CA LYS A 34 7.51 8.86 -5.21
C LYS A 34 8.04 10.22 -4.75
N GLY A 35 8.89 10.22 -3.72
CA GLY A 35 9.59 11.41 -3.24
C GLY A 35 8.70 12.42 -2.53
N MET A 36 7.51 12.02 -2.06
CA MET A 36 6.56 12.92 -1.40
C MET A 36 6.76 12.99 0.13
N ALA A 37 7.84 12.41 0.67
CA ALA A 37 8.19 12.46 2.08
C ALA A 37 9.62 12.98 2.33
N PRO A 38 9.98 14.20 1.87
CA PRO A 38 11.33 14.74 2.00
C PRO A 38 11.77 15.06 3.43
N GLY A 39 10.83 15.22 4.36
CA GLY A 39 11.09 15.47 5.78
C GLY A 39 11.23 14.19 6.63
N MET A 40 10.96 13.03 6.03
CA MET A 40 10.99 11.74 6.73
C MET A 40 12.41 11.39 7.17
N LYS A 41 12.53 10.88 8.40
CA LYS A 41 13.78 10.36 8.96
C LYS A 41 13.53 8.99 9.56
N PHE A 42 14.59 8.18 9.67
CA PHE A 42 14.48 6.89 10.35
C PHE A 42 15.72 6.56 11.17
N LYS A 43 15.54 5.66 12.13
CA LYS A 43 16.60 5.06 12.93
C LYS A 43 16.37 3.56 13.00
N LEU A 44 17.42 2.77 12.74
CA LEU A 44 17.45 1.35 13.10
C LEU A 44 17.57 1.26 14.62
N VAL A 45 16.52 0.78 15.29
CA VAL A 45 16.43 0.74 16.75
C VAL A 45 16.80 -0.64 17.31
N HIS A 46 16.65 -1.69 16.52
CA HIS A 46 17.02 -3.05 16.90
C HIS A 46 17.45 -3.87 15.68
N THR A 47 18.37 -4.80 15.91
CA THR A 47 18.76 -5.84 14.95
C THR A 47 18.86 -7.15 15.70
N GLY A 48 17.96 -8.07 15.37
CA GLY A 48 17.93 -9.43 15.86
C GLY A 48 18.40 -10.40 14.77
N THR A 49 18.33 -11.70 15.07
CA THR A 49 18.60 -12.73 14.06
C THR A 49 17.39 -12.83 13.12
N GLY A 50 17.52 -12.32 11.90
CA GLY A 50 16.47 -12.37 10.87
C GLY A 50 15.46 -11.23 10.89
N GLU A 51 15.59 -10.29 11.84
CA GLU A 51 14.64 -9.20 12.07
C GLU A 51 15.35 -7.86 12.31
N ARG A 52 14.81 -6.78 11.74
CA ARG A 52 15.27 -5.40 11.93
C ARG A 52 14.10 -4.51 12.31
N VAL A 53 14.24 -3.70 13.36
CA VAL A 53 13.20 -2.76 13.78
C VAL A 53 13.65 -1.33 13.52
N TYR A 54 12.79 -0.54 12.88
CA TYR A 54 12.99 0.85 12.53
C TYR A 54 11.96 1.73 13.23
N ALA A 55 12.42 2.86 13.77
CA ALA A 55 11.57 3.99 14.08
C ALA A 55 11.64 4.97 12.90
N ILE A 56 10.51 5.23 12.23
CA ILE A 56 10.40 6.10 11.07
C ILE A 56 9.49 7.27 11.45
N ILE A 57 10.01 8.49 11.34
CA ILE A 57 9.33 9.72 11.77
C ILE A 57 9.06 10.56 10.54
N PHE A 58 7.78 10.81 10.30
CA PHE A 58 7.30 11.71 9.26
C PHE A 58 7.10 13.11 9.82
N SER A 59 7.47 14.11 9.02
CA SER A 59 7.33 15.52 9.34
C SER A 59 6.14 16.13 8.59
N LYS A 60 5.75 17.35 9.00
CA LYS A 60 4.74 18.12 8.29
C LYS A 60 5.00 18.18 6.78
N GLY A 61 3.96 17.87 6.00
CA GLY A 61 3.97 17.89 4.53
C GLY A 61 4.41 16.59 3.87
N ASP A 62 4.90 15.61 4.65
CA ASP A 62 5.23 14.30 4.12
C ASP A 62 3.95 13.49 3.81
N GLU A 63 3.99 12.71 2.72
CA GLU A 63 2.96 11.72 2.38
C GLU A 63 3.43 10.32 2.77
N VAL A 64 2.70 9.67 3.68
CA VAL A 64 3.15 8.46 4.38
C VAL A 64 3.31 7.26 3.46
N ILE A 65 2.38 7.03 2.53
CA ILE A 65 2.42 5.85 1.66
C ILE A 65 3.62 5.94 0.69
N SER A 66 3.88 7.13 0.15
CA SER A 66 5.06 7.46 -0.64
C SER A 66 6.34 7.21 0.14
N GLY A 67 6.44 7.77 1.36
CA GLY A 67 7.65 7.64 2.18
C GLY A 67 7.94 6.20 2.61
N LEU A 68 6.93 5.44 3.04
CA LEU A 68 7.10 4.01 3.37
C LEU A 68 7.50 3.19 2.15
N THR A 69 6.93 3.48 0.98
CA THR A 69 7.28 2.79 -0.28
C THR A 69 8.74 3.09 -0.67
N ASP A 70 9.15 4.35 -0.61
CA ASP A 70 10.53 4.74 -0.91
C ASP A 70 11.52 4.21 0.13
N PHE A 71 11.15 4.20 1.41
CA PHE A 71 11.93 3.61 2.48
C PHE A 71 12.17 2.11 2.24
N ALA A 72 11.10 1.36 1.96
CA ALA A 72 11.19 -0.08 1.71
C ALA A 72 12.10 -0.39 0.52
N ARG A 73 11.93 0.36 -0.58
CA ARG A 73 12.76 0.20 -1.77
C ARG A 73 14.23 0.50 -1.52
N GLN A 74 14.53 1.58 -0.79
CA GLN A 74 15.91 2.01 -0.51
C GLN A 74 16.64 1.07 0.47
N ASN A 75 15.90 0.42 1.37
CA ASN A 75 16.46 -0.45 2.39
C ASN A 75 16.29 -1.95 2.08
N HIS A 76 15.85 -2.27 0.86
CA HIS A 76 15.62 -3.64 0.38
C HIS A 76 14.71 -4.45 1.33
N ILE A 77 13.59 -3.85 1.74
CA ILE A 77 12.59 -4.50 2.59
C ILE A 77 11.49 -5.07 1.71
N SER A 78 11.31 -6.38 1.78
CA SER A 78 10.32 -7.17 1.04
C SER A 78 9.36 -7.95 1.94
N ASP A 79 9.57 -7.90 3.25
CA ASP A 79 8.64 -8.36 4.28
C ASP A 79 8.77 -7.44 5.49
N ALA A 80 7.65 -6.83 5.90
CA ALA A 80 7.58 -6.06 7.11
C ALA A 80 6.13 -5.88 7.57
N HIS A 81 5.97 -5.62 8.85
CA HIS A 81 4.73 -5.13 9.43
C HIS A 81 5.01 -3.90 10.30
N PHE A 82 4.01 -3.04 10.45
CA PHE A 82 4.17 -1.81 11.19
C PHE A 82 2.90 -1.35 11.89
N THR A 83 3.11 -0.51 12.90
CA THR A 83 2.08 0.28 13.56
C THR A 83 2.52 1.74 13.62
N ALA A 84 1.55 2.66 13.62
CA ALA A 84 1.81 4.08 13.70
C ALA A 84 0.69 4.86 14.38
N ILE A 85 1.08 6.00 14.96
CA ILE A 85 0.19 7.03 15.52
C ILE A 85 0.72 8.41 15.13
N GLY A 86 -0.13 9.44 15.20
CA GLY A 86 0.28 10.80 14.87
C GLY A 86 -0.91 11.64 14.45
N ALA A 87 -0.71 12.55 13.51
CA ALA A 87 -1.77 13.37 12.96
C ALA A 87 -1.54 13.73 11.49
N CYS A 88 -2.63 14.03 10.79
CA CYS A 88 -2.65 14.42 9.39
C CYS A 88 -3.53 15.65 9.17
N GLU A 89 -3.20 16.43 8.14
CA GLU A 89 -4.07 17.51 7.67
C GLU A 89 -5.07 17.05 6.60
N SER A 90 -4.77 15.92 5.94
CA SER A 90 -5.69 15.25 5.04
C SER A 90 -5.31 13.78 4.84
N ALA A 91 -6.30 12.98 4.43
CA ALA A 91 -6.11 11.60 4.03
C ALA A 91 -7.13 11.19 2.96
N LEU A 92 -6.73 10.25 2.10
CA LEU A 92 -7.63 9.54 1.21
C LEU A 92 -7.75 8.10 1.70
N LEU A 93 -8.81 7.84 2.47
CA LEU A 93 -9.17 6.49 2.86
C LEU A 93 -10.09 5.86 1.81
N ALA A 94 -10.30 4.55 1.86
CA ALA A 94 -11.21 3.89 0.95
C ALA A 94 -11.79 2.57 1.48
N TRP A 95 -12.90 2.15 0.86
CA TRP A 95 -13.56 0.86 1.10
C TRP A 95 -13.65 0.07 -0.20
N PHE A 96 -13.28 -1.21 -0.19
CA PHE A 96 -13.28 -2.04 -1.39
C PHE A 96 -14.69 -2.53 -1.75
N ASP A 97 -15.19 -2.15 -2.93
CA ASP A 97 -16.46 -2.60 -3.47
C ASP A 97 -16.25 -3.89 -4.27
N ILE A 98 -16.70 -5.01 -3.72
CA ILE A 98 -16.52 -6.35 -4.30
C ILE A 98 -17.14 -6.45 -5.71
N PRO A 99 -18.41 -6.05 -5.94
CA PRO A 99 -18.99 -6.05 -7.29
C PRO A 99 -18.19 -5.27 -8.32
N GLN A 100 -17.70 -4.09 -7.96
CA GLN A 100 -16.95 -3.22 -8.86
C GLN A 100 -15.47 -3.55 -8.95
N LYS A 101 -14.93 -4.38 -8.05
CA LYS A 101 -13.49 -4.68 -7.90
C LYS A 101 -12.62 -3.42 -7.80
N ASN A 102 -13.18 -2.38 -7.21
CA ASN A 102 -12.55 -1.06 -7.08
C ASN A 102 -12.92 -0.46 -5.72
N TYR A 103 -12.15 0.54 -5.30
CA TYR A 103 -12.33 1.20 -4.03
C TYR A 103 -13.24 2.42 -4.14
N ARG A 104 -14.17 2.57 -3.18
CA ARG A 104 -14.94 3.79 -2.96
C ARG A 104 -14.12 4.74 -2.07
N PRO A 105 -13.83 5.97 -2.52
CA PRO A 105 -13.05 6.92 -1.75
C PRO A 105 -13.84 7.42 -0.53
N ILE A 106 -13.10 7.65 0.56
CA ILE A 106 -13.56 8.25 1.82
C ILE A 106 -12.57 9.40 2.12
N PRO A 107 -12.70 10.56 1.45
CA PRO A 107 -11.80 11.68 1.67
C PRO A 107 -12.00 12.27 3.06
N VAL A 108 -10.89 12.59 3.73
CA VAL A 108 -10.84 13.32 4.99
C VAL A 108 -9.97 14.56 4.75
N ASN A 109 -10.60 15.71 4.56
CA ASN A 109 -9.94 16.97 4.20
C ASN A 109 -9.94 17.95 5.38
N GLU A 110 -9.60 17.45 6.56
CA GLU A 110 -9.52 18.21 7.80
C GLU A 110 -8.45 17.63 8.73
N GLN A 111 -7.91 18.48 9.60
CA GLN A 111 -6.96 18.07 10.63
C GLN A 111 -7.56 16.94 11.48
N SER A 112 -6.85 15.81 11.56
CA SER A 112 -7.29 14.62 12.27
C SER A 112 -6.12 13.94 12.98
N GLU A 113 -6.40 13.34 14.13
CA GLU A 113 -5.46 12.44 14.81
C GLU A 113 -5.47 11.09 14.11
N VAL A 114 -4.31 10.53 13.80
CA VAL A 114 -4.14 9.13 13.39
C VAL A 114 -4.10 8.30 14.67
N LEU A 115 -5.26 7.81 15.08
CA LEU A 115 -5.44 7.06 16.32
C LEU A 115 -4.78 5.68 16.26
N ALA A 116 -4.84 5.07 15.08
CA ALA A 116 -4.16 3.83 14.77
C ALA A 116 -3.96 3.73 13.26
N MET A 117 -2.75 3.38 12.85
CA MET A 117 -2.46 2.92 11.50
C MET A 117 -1.67 1.62 11.61
N THR A 118 -2.07 0.62 10.85
CA THR A 118 -1.42 -0.69 10.82
C THR A 118 -1.27 -1.14 9.38
N GLY A 119 -0.20 -1.84 9.07
CA GLY A 119 0.01 -2.34 7.72
C GLY A 119 1.16 -3.31 7.59
N ASP A 120 1.31 -3.78 6.36
CA ASP A 120 2.37 -4.66 5.90
C ASP A 120 3.07 -4.10 4.67
N ILE A 121 4.27 -4.63 4.42
CA ILE A 121 5.01 -4.48 3.18
C ILE A 121 5.35 -5.89 2.71
N ALA A 122 4.95 -6.23 1.48
CA ALA A 122 5.30 -7.49 0.85
C ALA A 122 5.69 -7.29 -0.61
N ASP A 123 6.46 -8.21 -1.17
CA ASP A 123 6.93 -8.15 -2.54
C ASP A 123 5.81 -8.45 -3.53
N TYR A 124 5.74 -7.68 -4.62
CA TYR A 124 4.96 -8.03 -5.79
C TYR A 124 5.79 -7.77 -7.05
N LEU A 125 6.23 -8.85 -7.70
CA LEU A 125 7.05 -8.79 -8.91
C LEU A 125 8.34 -7.98 -8.71
N GLY A 126 9.02 -8.18 -7.57
CA GLY A 126 10.28 -7.52 -7.24
C GLY A 126 10.12 -6.05 -6.80
N GLN A 127 8.90 -5.63 -6.45
CA GLN A 127 8.60 -4.29 -5.95
C GLN A 127 7.88 -4.38 -4.60
N PRO A 128 8.31 -3.64 -3.57
CA PRO A 128 7.60 -3.61 -2.30
C PRO A 128 6.26 -2.89 -2.44
N ILE A 129 5.21 -3.48 -1.88
CA ILE A 129 3.86 -2.91 -1.83
C ILE A 129 3.50 -2.65 -0.37
N VAL A 130 3.31 -1.38 -0.02
CA VAL A 130 2.74 -0.97 1.27
C VAL A 130 1.23 -1.19 1.23
N HIS A 131 0.69 -1.95 2.19
CA HIS A 131 -0.75 -2.06 2.44
C HIS A 131 -1.02 -1.56 3.86
N ALA A 132 -1.76 -0.45 3.97
CA ALA A 132 -2.05 0.16 5.26
C ALA A 132 -3.54 0.45 5.45
N HIS A 133 -4.01 0.31 6.68
CA HIS A 133 -5.32 0.74 7.13
C HIS A 133 -5.15 1.76 8.25
N SER A 134 -6.03 2.77 8.30
CA SER A 134 -5.97 3.84 9.29
C SER A 134 -7.33 4.09 9.92
N VAL A 135 -7.33 4.50 11.19
CA VAL A 135 -8.45 5.09 11.91
C VAL A 135 -8.07 6.52 12.30
N LEU A 136 -8.87 7.48 11.83
CA LEU A 136 -8.68 8.90 12.05
C LEU A 136 -9.71 9.42 13.05
N GLY A 137 -9.27 10.14 14.07
CA GLY A 137 -10.08 10.86 15.05
C GLY A 137 -10.23 12.32 14.66
N ARG A 138 -11.47 12.76 14.47
CA ARG A 138 -11.81 14.14 14.09
C ARG A 138 -11.94 15.01 15.33
N SER A 139 -11.99 16.32 15.14
CA SER A 139 -12.09 17.32 16.23
C SER A 139 -13.30 17.13 17.17
N ASP A 140 -14.36 16.49 16.69
CA ASP A 140 -15.57 16.17 17.46
C ASP A 140 -15.51 14.78 18.15
N GLY A 141 -14.38 14.09 18.05
CA GLY A 141 -14.19 12.72 18.57
C GLY A 141 -14.79 11.62 17.69
N SER A 142 -15.48 11.96 16.60
CA SER A 142 -15.96 10.97 15.63
C SER A 142 -14.81 10.39 14.83
N THR A 143 -14.96 9.14 14.37
CA THR A 143 -13.92 8.45 13.62
C THR A 143 -14.27 8.28 12.14
N ARG A 144 -13.21 8.18 11.33
CA ARG A 144 -13.25 7.71 9.94
C ARG A 144 -12.16 6.67 9.76
N GLY A 145 -12.43 5.58 9.06
CA GLY A 145 -11.45 4.52 8.88
C GLY A 145 -11.59 3.81 7.54
N GLY A 146 -10.51 3.18 7.09
CA GLY A 146 -10.48 2.44 5.83
C GLY A 146 -9.07 2.07 5.38
N HIS A 147 -8.99 1.55 4.16
CA HIS A 147 -7.73 1.36 3.43
C HIS A 147 -7.10 2.72 3.12
N THR A 148 -5.80 2.89 3.36
CA THR A 148 -5.12 4.19 3.24
C THR A 148 -4.43 4.28 1.89
N PHE A 149 -4.94 5.15 1.00
CA PHE A 149 -4.27 5.46 -0.27
C PHE A 149 -3.29 6.62 -0.14
N GLU A 150 -3.66 7.62 0.66
CA GLU A 150 -2.83 8.82 0.92
C GLU A 150 -3.02 9.25 2.37
N LEU A 151 -1.96 9.74 3.00
CA LEU A 151 -2.01 10.38 4.32
C LEU A 151 -0.94 11.47 4.41
N HIS A 152 -1.38 12.73 4.50
CA HIS A 152 -0.51 13.91 4.52
C HIS A 152 -0.31 14.42 5.95
N VAL A 153 0.92 14.33 6.44
CA VAL A 153 1.25 14.51 7.85
C VAL A 153 1.21 15.98 8.26
N ASN A 154 0.61 16.25 9.43
CA ASN A 154 0.69 17.52 10.13
C ASN A 154 0.26 17.32 11.60
N PRO A 155 1.11 17.55 12.61
CA PRO A 155 2.52 17.94 12.51
C PRO A 155 3.49 16.75 12.34
N THR A 156 3.18 15.57 12.85
CA THR A 156 4.08 14.40 12.85
C THR A 156 3.31 13.08 12.79
N LEU A 157 3.96 12.04 12.30
CA LEU A 157 3.50 10.65 12.40
C LEU A 157 4.68 9.74 12.68
N GLU A 158 4.53 8.87 13.68
CA GLU A 158 5.58 8.00 14.18
C GLU A 158 5.23 6.55 13.85
N VAL A 159 6.09 5.88 13.09
CA VAL A 159 5.95 4.49 12.69
C VAL A 159 7.01 3.65 13.38
N PHE A 160 6.58 2.53 13.96
CA PHE A 160 7.48 1.42 14.28
C PHE A 160 7.24 0.30 13.28
N LEU A 161 8.30 -0.02 12.53
CA LEU A 161 8.31 -1.02 11.47
C LEU A 161 9.28 -2.13 11.84
N MET A 162 8.80 -3.36 11.82
CA MET A 162 9.60 -4.58 11.93
C MET A 162 9.71 -5.20 10.55
N ALA A 163 10.94 -5.38 10.08
CA ALA A 163 11.26 -5.96 8.79
C ALA A 163 11.94 -7.31 8.98
N ASP A 164 11.48 -8.29 8.22
CA ASP A 164 12.00 -9.65 8.18
C ASP A 164 12.98 -9.78 7.01
N ASP A 165 13.99 -10.63 7.17
CA ASP A 165 15.01 -10.83 6.13
C ASP A 165 14.58 -11.83 5.05
N ILE A 166 13.50 -12.60 5.29
CA ILE A 166 12.91 -13.52 4.31
C ILE A 166 11.82 -12.77 3.55
N PRO A 167 11.89 -12.66 2.22
CA PRO A 167 10.84 -12.03 1.44
C PRO A 167 9.49 -12.74 1.58
N LEU A 168 8.42 -11.96 1.62
CA LEU A 168 7.04 -12.47 1.59
C LEU A 168 6.36 -12.00 0.31
N GLY A 169 5.90 -12.96 -0.50
CA GLY A 169 5.34 -12.70 -1.82
C GLY A 169 3.85 -12.34 -1.79
N LYS A 170 3.43 -11.51 -2.74
CA LYS A 170 2.02 -11.29 -3.09
C LYS A 170 1.70 -11.91 -4.45
N VAL A 171 0.52 -12.50 -4.55
CA VAL A 171 -0.11 -12.94 -5.81
C VAL A 171 -1.31 -12.06 -6.14
N GLN A 172 -1.60 -11.91 -7.43
CA GLN A 172 -2.82 -11.21 -7.85
C GLN A 172 -3.99 -12.18 -7.87
N ASP A 173 -5.05 -11.86 -7.14
CA ASP A 173 -6.28 -12.64 -7.14
C ASP A 173 -7.17 -12.31 -8.36
N PRO A 174 -8.16 -13.15 -8.69
CA PRO A 174 -9.11 -12.86 -9.76
C PRO A 174 -9.96 -11.59 -9.53
N GLY A 175 -10.01 -11.10 -8.28
CA GLY A 175 -10.59 -9.83 -7.88
C GLY A 175 -9.75 -8.60 -8.23
N GLY A 176 -8.49 -8.79 -8.65
CA GLY A 176 -7.55 -7.72 -8.97
C GLY A 176 -6.78 -7.17 -7.76
N LEU A 177 -7.02 -7.70 -6.56
CA LEU A 177 -6.27 -7.43 -5.35
C LEU A 177 -4.92 -8.15 -5.40
N LYS A 178 -3.93 -7.56 -4.75
CA LYS A 178 -2.62 -8.19 -4.51
C LYS A 178 -2.64 -8.68 -3.08
N LEU A 179 -2.64 -9.99 -2.90
CA LEU A 179 -2.78 -10.65 -1.61
C LEU A 179 -1.46 -11.34 -1.26
N ILE A 180 -1.08 -11.34 0.01
CA ILE A 180 0.04 -12.16 0.49
C ILE A 180 -0.26 -13.62 0.19
N ASP A 181 0.73 -14.34 -0.36
CA ASP A 181 0.69 -15.78 -0.52
C ASP A 181 1.42 -16.44 0.67
N PRO A 182 0.71 -17.11 1.58
CA PRO A 182 1.33 -17.76 2.74
C PRO A 182 2.03 -19.09 2.39
N THR A 183 2.10 -19.46 1.10
CA THR A 183 2.69 -20.73 0.64
C THR A 183 4.06 -20.56 -0.02
N GLU A 184 4.50 -19.32 -0.25
CA GLU A 184 5.84 -18.99 -0.76
C GLU A 184 6.88 -18.87 0.36
#